data_AF-T1BBA6-F1
#
_entry.id   AF-T1BBA6-F1
#
_cell.length_a   1.000
_cell.length_b   1.000
_cell.length_c   1.000
_cell.angle_alpha   90.00
_cell.angle_beta   90.00
_cell.angle_gamma   90.00
#
_symmetry.space_group_name_H-M   'P 1'
#
loop_
_entity.id
_entity.type
_entity.pdbx_description
1 polymer ?
#
loop_
_entity_poly.entity_id
_entity_poly.type
_entity_poly.pdbx_seq_one_letter_code
_entity_poly.pdbx_strand_id
1 'polypeptide(L)'
;MKKTHTSNPAAFSSFPLGPLGWVSEDRVRVALRPVAKRVIIDVDSKSEDKEVLMFTVLLGDSGKVVKHVLEIGYDGIVLEARILLYLLLRAGKSMEEIRSVFENWI
;
A
#
# COMPACT_ATOMS: atom_id res chain seq x y z
N MET A 1 9.63 0.14 -3.37
CA MET A 1 9.80 0.57 -4.79
C MET A 1 8.46 0.41 -5.49
N LYS A 2 8.12 1.30 -6.43
CA LYS A 2 6.88 1.21 -7.24
C LYS A 2 7.20 1.37 -8.73
N LYS A 3 6.51 0.62 -9.58
CA LYS A 3 6.48 0.84 -11.05
C LYS A 3 5.55 2.03 -11.35
N THR A 4 6.06 3.05 -12.02
CA THR A 4 5.37 4.32 -12.30
C THR A 4 5.03 4.51 -13.78
N HIS A 5 5.60 3.71 -14.67
CA HIS A 5 5.34 3.79 -16.11
C HIS A 5 5.21 2.39 -16.72
N THR A 6 4.39 2.25 -17.76
CA THR A 6 4.14 0.98 -18.43
C THR A 6 5.16 0.67 -19.53
N SER A 7 5.62 1.68 -20.29
CA SER A 7 6.58 1.51 -21.40
C SER A 7 7.97 2.18 -21.29
N ASN A 8 8.21 3.08 -20.33
CA ASN A 8 9.52 3.70 -20.15
C ASN A 8 10.47 2.72 -19.44
N PRO A 9 11.68 2.44 -19.95
CA PRO A 9 12.64 1.55 -19.27
C PRO A 9 13.05 2.05 -17.87
N ALA A 10 13.02 3.37 -17.61
CA ALA A 10 13.19 3.96 -16.28
C ALA A 10 11.88 3.96 -15.46
N ALA A 11 11.15 2.84 -15.45
CA ALA A 11 9.80 2.75 -14.86
C ALA A 11 9.75 2.66 -13.34
N PHE A 12 10.87 2.50 -12.64
CA PHE A 12 10.85 2.22 -11.20
C PHE A 12 11.28 3.44 -10.39
N SER A 13 10.50 3.76 -9.37
CA SER A 13 10.77 4.86 -8.44
C SER A 13 10.78 4.37 -6.99
N SER A 14 11.64 5.00 -6.21
CA SER A 14 11.80 4.78 -4.77
C SER A 14 11.54 6.06 -3.96
N PHE A 15 10.52 6.84 -4.37
CA PHE A 15 10.02 7.97 -3.59
C PHE A 15 9.51 7.51 -2.20
N PRO A 16 9.72 8.30 -1.11
CA PRO A 16 10.36 9.63 -1.10
C PRO A 16 11.88 9.63 -0.97
N LEU A 17 12.49 8.51 -0.57
CA LEU A 17 13.89 8.50 -0.14
C LEU A 17 14.92 8.43 -1.28
N GLY A 18 14.48 8.14 -2.51
CA GLY A 18 15.39 7.97 -3.65
C GLY A 18 16.04 6.58 -3.69
N PRO A 19 16.88 6.30 -4.70
CA PRO A 19 17.49 4.98 -4.87
C PRO A 19 18.58 4.74 -3.82
N LEU A 20 18.88 3.46 -3.54
CA LEU A 20 20.02 3.10 -2.68
C LEU A 20 21.37 3.55 -3.26
N GLY A 21 21.44 3.67 -4.58
CA GLY A 21 22.64 3.93 -5.34
C GLY A 21 22.35 3.90 -6.84
N TRP A 22 23.39 3.95 -7.66
CA TRP A 22 23.29 3.88 -9.11
C TRP A 22 24.46 3.12 -9.71
N VAL A 23 24.32 2.70 -10.97
CA VAL A 23 25.41 2.14 -11.77
C VAL A 23 25.93 3.23 -12.70
N SER A 24 27.24 3.43 -12.72
CA SER A 24 27.93 4.35 -13.62
C SER A 24 29.20 3.68 -14.09
N GLU A 25 29.43 3.64 -15.40
CA GLU A 25 30.66 3.07 -16.00
C GLU A 25 30.98 1.67 -15.47
N ASP A 26 30.01 0.76 -15.52
CA ASP A 26 30.11 -0.62 -15.00
C ASP A 26 30.44 -0.74 -13.51
N ARG A 27 30.28 0.35 -12.74
CA ARG A 27 30.52 0.38 -11.30
C ARG A 27 29.25 0.71 -10.54
N VAL A 28 28.92 -0.13 -9.57
CA VAL A 28 27.85 0.13 -8.60
C VAL A 28 28.35 1.12 -7.56
N ARG A 29 27.64 2.24 -7.40
CA ARG A 29 27.87 3.23 -6.34
C ARG A 29 26.70 3.19 -5.36
N VAL A 30 26.98 2.88 -4.10
CA VAL A 30 25.98 2.87 -3.02
C VAL A 30 26.06 4.20 -2.27
N ALA A 31 24.99 5.00 -2.34
CA ALA A 31 24.96 6.35 -1.77
C ALA A 31 24.08 6.45 -0.51
N LEU A 32 23.04 5.63 -0.42
CA LEU A 32 22.14 5.58 0.73
C LEU A 32 22.30 4.23 1.44
N ARG A 33 22.59 4.29 2.74
CA ARG A 33 22.63 3.11 3.63
C ARG A 33 21.55 3.28 4.71
N PRO A 34 20.35 2.69 4.53
CA PRO A 34 19.31 2.73 5.55
C PRO A 34 19.84 2.16 6.87
N VAL A 35 19.71 2.94 7.95
CA VAL A 35 20.18 2.56 9.31
C VAL A 35 19.05 1.89 10.12
N ALA A 36 17.92 1.57 9.47
CA ALA A 36 16.78 0.96 10.15
C ALA A 36 17.16 -0.38 10.78
N LYS A 37 16.61 -0.67 11.98
CA LYS A 37 16.72 -1.99 12.60
C LYS A 37 16.25 -3.05 11.61
N ARG A 38 17.04 -4.12 11.45
CA ARG A 38 16.65 -5.29 10.65
C ARG A 38 15.41 -5.91 11.31
N VAL A 39 14.24 -5.73 10.70
CA VAL A 39 13.05 -6.46 11.10
C VAL A 39 13.19 -7.85 10.49
N ILE A 40 13.41 -8.85 11.34
CA ILE A 40 13.30 -10.25 10.95
C ILE A 40 11.83 -10.61 11.13
N ILE A 41 11.13 -10.80 10.01
CA ILE A 41 9.76 -11.31 10.03
C ILE A 41 9.91 -12.83 9.97
N ASP A 42 9.57 -13.49 11.08
CA ASP A 42 9.46 -14.94 11.10
C ASP A 42 8.11 -15.32 10.49
N VAL A 43 8.14 -15.71 9.23
CA VAL A 43 6.98 -16.24 8.53
C VAL A 43 7.10 -17.75 8.61
N ASP A 44 6.16 -18.40 9.30
CA ASP A 44 6.12 -19.85 9.35
C ASP A 44 5.98 -20.38 7.92
N SER A 45 6.99 -21.12 7.46
CA SER A 45 6.98 -21.78 6.15
C SER A 45 5.79 -22.71 5.92
N LYS A 46 5.06 -23.09 6.98
CA LYS A 46 3.84 -23.90 6.94
C LYS A 46 2.55 -23.08 6.92
N SER A 47 2.60 -21.76 6.99
CA SER A 47 1.41 -20.93 6.90
C SER A 47 0.78 -21.07 5.52
N GLU A 48 -0.51 -21.35 5.47
CA GLU A 48 -1.27 -21.35 4.21
C GLU A 48 -1.37 -19.93 3.64
N ASP A 49 -1.34 -19.83 2.32
CA ASP A 49 -1.58 -18.57 1.62
C ASP A 49 -3.01 -18.07 1.92
N LYS A 50 -3.12 -16.79 2.24
CA LYS A 50 -4.38 -16.13 2.56
C LYS A 50 -4.96 -15.45 1.33
N GLU A 51 -6.24 -15.67 1.06
CA GLU A 51 -6.92 -15.02 -0.07
C GLU A 51 -7.30 -13.60 0.33
N VAL A 52 -6.56 -12.61 -0.19
CA VAL A 52 -6.75 -11.20 0.14
C VAL A 52 -7.17 -10.41 -1.10
N LEU A 53 -8.31 -9.72 -1.03
CA LEU A 53 -8.77 -8.84 -2.10
C LEU A 53 -8.08 -7.48 -2.04
N MET A 54 -7.67 -6.94 -3.19
CA MET A 54 -7.30 -5.52 -3.33
C MET A 54 -8.48 -4.76 -3.95
N PHE A 55 -9.01 -3.76 -3.25
CA PHE A 55 -10.11 -2.93 -3.73
C PHE A 55 -9.71 -1.45 -3.80
N THR A 56 -9.74 -0.85 -4.99
CA THR A 56 -9.48 0.58 -5.18
C THR A 56 -10.75 1.38 -4.94
N VAL A 57 -10.72 2.25 -3.93
CA VAL A 57 -11.85 3.12 -3.60
C VAL A 57 -11.86 4.33 -4.51
N LEU A 58 -12.96 4.50 -5.23
CA LEU A 58 -13.23 5.61 -6.12
C LEU A 58 -14.11 6.67 -5.45
N LEU A 59 -14.21 7.83 -6.09
CA LEU A 59 -15.11 8.89 -5.63
C LEU A 59 -16.57 8.43 -5.77
N GLY A 60 -17.35 8.55 -4.69
CA GLY A 60 -18.75 8.14 -4.68
C GLY A 60 -18.99 6.68 -4.30
N ASP A 61 -17.92 5.91 -4.02
CA ASP A 61 -18.08 4.56 -3.50
C ASP A 61 -18.82 4.56 -2.16
N SER A 62 -19.85 3.72 -2.08
CA SER A 62 -20.72 3.60 -0.89
C SER A 62 -20.22 2.60 0.15
N GLY A 63 -19.12 1.88 -0.13
CA GLY A 63 -18.61 0.80 0.72
C GLY A 63 -19.43 -0.50 0.67
N LYS A 64 -20.59 -0.52 0.00
CA LYS A 64 -21.47 -1.71 -0.05
C LYS A 64 -20.81 -2.94 -0.67
N VAL A 65 -19.93 -2.74 -1.66
CA VAL A 65 -19.18 -3.83 -2.31
C VAL A 65 -18.20 -4.48 -1.33
N VAL A 66 -17.50 -3.67 -0.53
CA VAL A 66 -16.57 -4.15 0.51
C VAL A 66 -17.29 -5.06 1.49
N LYS A 67 -18.50 -4.68 1.93
CA LYS A 67 -19.32 -5.49 2.85
C LYS A 67 -19.65 -6.88 2.30
N HIS A 68 -20.03 -6.98 1.03
CA HIS A 68 -20.39 -8.26 0.41
C HIS A 68 -19.17 -9.13 0.10
N VAL A 69 -18.00 -8.54 -0.17
CA VAL A 69 -16.77 -9.31 -0.43
C VAL A 69 -16.37 -10.15 0.78
N LEU A 70 -16.55 -9.63 1.99
CA LEU A 70 -16.21 -10.36 3.22
C LEU A 70 -17.11 -11.61 3.40
N GLU A 71 -18.33 -11.58 2.86
CA GLU A 71 -19.25 -12.72 2.88
C GLU A 71 -18.85 -13.83 1.90
N ILE A 72 -18.03 -13.52 0.88
CA ILE A 72 -17.62 -14.45 -0.20
C ILE A 72 -16.46 -15.36 0.24
N GLY A 73 -15.88 -15.14 1.43
CA GLY A 73 -14.90 -16.05 2.03
C GLY A 73 -13.43 -15.62 1.87
N TYR A 74 -13.17 -14.39 1.44
CA TYR A 74 -11.81 -13.81 1.47
C TYR A 74 -11.30 -13.68 2.91
N ASP A 75 -10.03 -14.02 3.15
CA ASP A 75 -9.37 -13.87 4.45
C ASP A 75 -9.09 -12.40 4.82
N GLY A 76 -9.17 -11.48 3.86
CA GLY A 76 -9.01 -10.06 4.11
C GLY A 76 -9.19 -9.18 2.88
N ILE A 77 -9.20 -7.87 3.12
CA ILE A 77 -9.30 -6.84 2.08
C ILE A 77 -8.29 -5.71 2.33
N VAL A 78 -7.64 -5.26 1.26
CA VAL A 78 -6.80 -4.06 1.25
C VAL A 78 -7.51 -2.98 0.46
N LEU A 79 -7.78 -1.85 1.11
CA LEU A 79 -8.43 -0.69 0.49
C LEU A 79 -7.39 0.31 -0.01
N GLU A 80 -7.30 0.49 -1.32
CA GLU A 80 -6.56 1.60 -1.92
C GLU A 80 -7.45 2.86 -1.94
N ALA A 81 -7.52 3.57 -0.80
CA ALA A 81 -8.44 4.68 -0.57
C ALA A 81 -7.79 6.08 -0.63
N ARG A 82 -6.85 6.29 -1.56
CA ARG A 82 -6.02 7.51 -1.61
C ARG A 82 -6.82 8.81 -1.61
N ILE A 83 -7.85 8.90 -2.47
CA ILE A 83 -8.65 10.13 -2.60
C ILE A 83 -9.56 10.35 -1.39
N LEU A 84 -10.21 9.30 -0.89
CA LEU A 84 -11.09 9.39 0.28
C LEU A 84 -10.31 9.78 1.53
N LEU A 85 -9.17 9.13 1.79
CA LEU A 85 -8.30 9.46 2.92
C LEU A 85 -7.82 10.92 2.83
N TYR A 86 -7.41 11.38 1.64
CA TYR A 86 -7.01 12.77 1.44
C TYR A 86 -8.15 13.76 1.74
N LEU A 87 -9.39 13.45 1.32
CA LEU A 87 -10.55 14.29 1.59
C LEU A 87 -10.90 14.35 3.08
N LEU A 88 -10.85 13.22 3.78
CA LEU A 88 -11.10 13.17 5.23
C LEU A 88 -10.04 13.97 6.01
N LEU A 89 -8.76 13.82 5.65
CA LEU A 89 -7.67 14.61 6.23
C LEU A 89 -7.85 16.11 5.96
N ARG A 90 -8.26 16.48 4.74
CA ARG A 90 -8.56 17.88 4.36
C ARG A 90 -9.78 18.46 5.09
N ALA A 91 -10.77 17.62 5.39
CA ALA A 91 -11.94 17.98 6.19
C ALA A 91 -11.62 18.12 7.69
N GLY A 92 -10.36 17.91 8.11
CA GLY A 92 -9.93 18.02 9.51
C GLY A 92 -10.43 16.88 10.38
N LYS A 93 -10.77 15.73 9.79
CA LYS A 93 -11.27 14.57 10.54
C LYS A 93 -10.20 14.00 11.44
N SER A 94 -10.59 13.65 12.67
CA SER A 94 -9.70 12.97 13.61
C SER A 94 -9.41 11.54 13.14
N MET A 95 -8.38 10.92 13.72
CA MET A 95 -8.05 9.52 13.41
C MET A 95 -9.19 8.56 13.78
N GLU A 96 -9.94 8.86 14.83
CA GLU A 96 -11.11 8.09 15.28
C GLU A 96 -12.26 8.23 14.27
N GLU A 97 -12.52 9.44 13.78
CA GLU A 97 -13.53 9.66 12.73
C GLU A 97 -13.14 8.98 11.42
N ILE A 98 -11.86 9.06 11.03
CA ILE A 98 -11.34 8.39 9.83
C ILE A 98 -11.49 6.87 9.98
N ARG A 99 -11.11 6.30 11.13
CA ARG A 99 -11.28 4.87 11.42
C ARG A 99 -12.74 4.46 11.31
N SER A 100 -13.64 5.20 11.95
CA SER A 100 -15.07 4.90 11.94
C SER A 100 -15.65 4.82 10.53
N VAL A 101 -15.20 5.66 9.57
CA VAL A 101 -15.63 5.58 8.17
C VAL A 101 -15.30 4.21 7.56
N PHE A 102 -14.07 3.71 7.75
CA PHE A 102 -13.63 2.43 7.19
C PHE A 102 -14.18 1.22 7.97
N GLU A 103 -14.32 1.33 9.29
CA GLU A 103 -14.95 0.31 10.13
C GLU A 103 -16.42 0.11 9.76
N ASN A 104 -17.13 1.19 9.40
CA ASN A 104 -18.51 1.07 8.90
C ASN A 104 -18.63 0.28 7.58
N TRP A 105 -17.52 -0.04 6.92
CA TRP A 105 -17.48 -0.81 5.67
C TRP A 105 -17.09 -2.28 5.88
N ILE A 106 -16.65 -2.68 7.08
CA ILE A 106 -16.16 -4.01 7.44
C ILE A 106 -17.08 -4.65 8.49
#